data_AF-A0A960A0M7-F1
#
_entry.id   AF-A0A960A0M7-F1
#
_cell.length_a   1.000
_cell.length_b   1.000
_cell.length_c   1.000
_cell.angle_alpha   90.00
_cell.angle_beta   90.00
_cell.angle_gamma   90.00
#
_symmetry.space_group_name_H-M   'P 1'
#
loop_
_entity.id
_entity.type
_entity.pdbx_description
1 polymer ?
#
loop_
_entity_poly.entity_id
_entity_poly.type
_entity_poly.pdbx_seq_one_letter_code
_entity_poly.pdbx_strand_id
1 'polypeptide(L)'
;MDFANMTMTQKKMLGGAAACLLFIISLWMPWFGEGDFSVNAWEKGSLVPSTWIWLIFALAAGGILVMGALDREIPLPIPPFATAFYLISIPFFVTVAMLLDGDYPGKKIGLFIGLIASGAAAVLAMMVGREAEG
;
A
#
# COMPACT_ATOMS: atom_id res chain seq x y z
N MET A 1 2.20 -23.00 0.44
CA MET A 1 2.78 -22.50 1.70
C MET A 1 1.80 -22.77 2.81
N ASP A 2 2.27 -23.35 3.90
CA ASP A 2 1.42 -23.69 5.04
C ASP A 2 1.44 -22.53 6.05
N PHE A 3 0.37 -21.74 6.07
CA PHE A 3 0.27 -20.54 6.92
C PHE A 3 0.22 -20.87 8.42
N ALA A 4 -0.04 -22.12 8.78
CA ALA A 4 -0.08 -22.58 10.16
C ALA A 4 1.31 -22.54 10.81
N ASN A 5 2.38 -22.79 10.04
CA ASN A 5 3.75 -22.92 10.55
C ASN A 5 4.60 -21.63 10.40
N MET A 6 4.03 -20.53 9.93
CA MET A 6 4.76 -19.26 9.78
C MET A 6 4.89 -18.51 11.10
N THR A 7 6.04 -17.84 11.28
CA THR A 7 6.28 -16.97 12.43
C THR A 7 5.33 -15.76 12.41
N MET A 8 5.08 -15.16 13.57
CA MET A 8 4.21 -13.99 13.66
C MET A 8 4.76 -12.82 12.83
N THR A 9 6.08 -12.67 12.76
CA THR A 9 6.77 -11.65 11.96
C THR A 9 6.57 -11.89 10.46
N GLN A 10 6.72 -13.12 9.97
CA GLN A 10 6.43 -13.46 8.56
C GLN A 10 4.97 -13.17 8.17
N LYS A 11 4.02 -13.47 9.07
CA LYS A 11 2.59 -13.16 8.86
C LYS A 11 2.35 -11.65 8.75
N LYS A 12 3.03 -10.83 9.57
CA LYS A 12 2.95 -9.37 9.50
C LYS A 12 3.53 -8.81 8.21
N MET A 13 4.66 -9.36 7.75
CA MET A 13 5.27 -8.97 6.47
C MET A 13 4.36 -9.30 5.28
N LEU A 14 3.79 -10.50 5.23
CA LEU A 14 2.80 -10.89 4.23
C LEU A 14 1.53 -10.05 4.30
N GLY A 15 1.07 -9.72 5.50
CA GLY A 15 -0.06 -8.80 5.71
C GLY A 15 0.23 -7.40 5.17
N GLY A 16 1.44 -6.86 5.40
CA GLY A 16 1.86 -5.57 4.87
C GLY A 16 1.96 -5.58 3.35
N ALA A 17 2.48 -6.66 2.75
CA ALA A 17 2.50 -6.83 1.30
C ALA A 17 1.10 -6.92 0.68
N ALA A 18 0.19 -7.65 1.32
CA ALA A 18 -1.21 -7.73 0.90
C ALA A 18 -1.90 -6.35 1.00
N ALA A 19 -1.58 -5.56 2.03
CA ALA A 19 -2.08 -4.20 2.18
C ALA A 19 -1.52 -3.25 1.09
N CYS A 20 -0.26 -3.41 0.67
CA CYS A 20 0.27 -2.71 -0.51
C CYS A 20 -0.48 -3.08 -1.81
N LEU A 21 -0.83 -4.35 -2.00
CA LEU A 21 -1.63 -4.80 -3.15
C LEU A 21 -3.06 -4.24 -3.11
N LEU A 22 -3.69 -4.23 -1.93
CA LEU A 22 -5.01 -3.62 -1.74
C LEU A 22 -4.97 -2.11 -2.01
N PHE A 23 -3.89 -1.43 -1.64
CA PHE A 23 -3.68 -0.03 -1.98
C PHE A 23 -3.64 0.19 -3.50
N ILE A 24 -2.85 -0.61 -4.23
CA ILE A 24 -2.77 -0.55 -5.70
C ILE A 24 -4.15 -0.79 -6.33
N ILE A 25 -4.82 -1.87 -5.91
CA ILE A 25 -6.16 -2.23 -6.35
C ILE A 25 -7.13 -1.07 -6.11
N SER A 26 -7.06 -0.43 -4.94
CA SER A 26 -7.99 0.63 -4.57
C SER A 26 -7.85 1.89 -5.40
N LEU A 27 -6.65 2.17 -5.89
CA LEU A 27 -6.37 3.30 -6.76
C LEU A 27 -6.73 3.02 -8.22
N TRP A 28 -6.81 1.74 -8.63
CA TRP A 28 -6.86 1.34 -10.04
C TRP A 28 -8.10 0.53 -10.47
N MET A 29 -8.83 -0.08 -9.55
CA MET A 29 -10.06 -0.79 -9.88
C MET A 29 -11.30 0.12 -9.79
N PRO A 30 -12.29 -0.09 -10.67
CA PRO A 30 -13.57 0.58 -10.58
C PRO A 30 -14.33 0.07 -9.35
N TRP A 31 -14.77 0.99 -8.51
CA TRP A 31 -15.63 0.69 -7.36
C TRP A 31 -17.09 0.77 -7.81
N PHE A 32 -17.90 -0.24 -7.46
CA PHE A 32 -19.31 -0.33 -7.90
C PHE A 32 -20.12 0.91 -7.54
N GLY A 33 -20.90 1.41 -8.51
CA GLY A 33 -21.94 2.44 -8.31
C GLY A 33 -23.03 2.32 -9.37
N GLU A 34 -24.26 1.99 -8.96
CA GLU A 34 -25.47 2.25 -9.77
C GLU A 34 -25.93 3.70 -9.49
N GLY A 35 -25.95 4.56 -10.51
CA GLY A 35 -26.38 5.96 -10.45
C GLY A 35 -25.41 6.95 -11.12
N ASP A 36 -25.71 8.26 -11.06
CA ASP A 36 -24.87 9.40 -11.53
C ASP A 36 -23.42 9.44 -10.97
N PHE A 37 -23.05 8.43 -10.17
CA PHE A 37 -21.71 8.18 -9.68
C PHE A 37 -20.93 7.29 -10.68
N SER A 38 -20.54 7.86 -11.80
CA SER A 38 -19.49 7.27 -12.65
C SER A 38 -18.12 7.54 -12.01
N VAL A 39 -17.50 6.49 -11.46
CA VAL A 39 -16.14 6.54 -10.91
C VAL A 39 -15.17 5.91 -11.91
N ASN A 40 -15.21 6.41 -13.14
CA ASN A 40 -14.18 6.08 -14.12
C ASN A 40 -12.88 6.80 -13.72
N ALA A 41 -11.94 6.06 -13.12
CA ALA A 41 -10.55 6.52 -12.96
C ALA A 41 -9.81 6.58 -14.31
N TRP A 42 -10.34 5.95 -15.37
CA TRP A 42 -9.71 5.90 -16.69
C TRP A 42 -10.24 6.96 -17.68
N GLU A 43 -11.53 7.33 -17.64
CA GLU A 43 -12.10 8.21 -18.68
C GLU A 43 -11.70 9.69 -18.58
N LYS A 44 -11.30 10.21 -17.41
CA LYS A 44 -10.96 11.64 -17.25
C LYS A 44 -9.77 11.94 -16.33
N GLY A 45 -8.71 11.17 -16.48
CA GLY A 45 -7.47 11.42 -15.74
C GLY A 45 -7.47 10.69 -14.41
N SER A 46 -6.38 9.95 -14.22
CA SER A 46 -6.05 9.23 -13.01
C SER A 46 -6.43 9.98 -11.74
N LEU A 47 -6.85 9.25 -10.70
CA LEU A 47 -7.05 9.73 -9.33
C LEU A 47 -5.87 10.56 -8.80
N VAL A 48 -4.68 10.34 -9.35
CA VAL A 48 -3.46 11.10 -9.09
C VAL A 48 -2.79 11.46 -10.41
N PRO A 49 -2.32 12.71 -10.61
CA PRO A 49 -1.53 13.12 -11.78
C PRO A 49 -0.36 12.18 -12.13
N SER A 50 0.12 11.39 -11.16
CA SER A 50 1.23 10.45 -11.29
C SER A 50 0.96 9.10 -10.59
N THR A 51 -0.16 8.47 -10.90
CA THR A 51 -0.58 7.15 -10.38
C THR A 51 0.45 6.04 -10.59
N TRP A 52 1.24 6.11 -11.67
CA TRP A 52 2.30 5.15 -12.00
C TRP A 52 3.46 5.18 -11.00
N ILE A 53 3.80 6.35 -10.45
CA ILE A 53 4.86 6.44 -9.44
C ILE A 53 4.40 5.80 -8.13
N TRP A 54 3.12 5.95 -7.75
CA TRP A 54 2.56 5.30 -6.56
C TRP A 54 2.52 3.79 -6.68
N LEU A 55 2.22 3.28 -7.87
CA LEU A 55 2.35 1.86 -8.16
C LEU A 55 3.78 1.38 -7.91
N ILE A 56 4.79 2.07 -8.44
CA ILE A 56 6.20 1.67 -8.30
C ILE A 56 6.57 1.63 -6.82
N PHE A 57 6.18 2.63 -6.03
CA PHE A 57 6.43 2.65 -4.60
C PHE A 57 5.72 1.53 -3.83
N ALA A 58 4.43 1.30 -4.11
CA ALA A 58 3.66 0.24 -3.46
C ALA A 58 4.14 -1.16 -3.85
N LEU A 59 4.52 -1.37 -5.12
CA LEU A 59 5.09 -2.64 -5.59
C LEU A 59 6.48 -2.87 -5.02
N ALA A 60 7.33 -1.85 -4.94
CA ALA A 60 8.65 -1.96 -4.33
C ALA A 60 8.52 -2.28 -2.83
N ALA A 61 7.66 -1.56 -2.10
CA ALA A 61 7.38 -1.84 -0.69
C ALA A 61 6.81 -3.23 -0.48
N GLY A 62 5.80 -3.62 -1.27
CA GLY A 62 5.20 -4.95 -1.22
C GLY A 62 6.21 -6.06 -1.55
N GLY A 63 7.03 -5.86 -2.59
CA GLY A 63 8.08 -6.79 -2.99
C GLY A 63 9.15 -6.98 -1.92
N ILE A 64 9.57 -5.90 -1.25
CA ILE A 64 10.51 -5.96 -0.12
C ILE A 64 9.90 -6.74 1.05
N LEU A 65 8.63 -6.49 1.38
CA LEU A 65 7.94 -7.20 2.45
C LEU A 65 7.73 -8.69 2.12
N VAL A 66 7.40 -9.04 0.87
CA VAL A 66 7.32 -10.44 0.42
C VAL A 66 8.68 -11.12 0.50
N MET A 67 9.73 -10.48 -0.01
CA MET A 67 11.09 -11.04 0.04
C MET A 67 11.55 -11.25 1.49
N GLY A 68 11.26 -10.31 2.38
CA GLY A 68 11.49 -10.46 3.82
C GLY A 68 10.69 -11.62 4.42
N ALA A 69 9.43 -11.80 4.04
CA ALA A 69 8.59 -12.89 4.55
C ALA A 69 9.06 -14.28 4.06
N LEU A 70 9.80 -14.32 2.96
CA LEU A 70 10.36 -15.52 2.35
C LEU A 70 11.80 -15.80 2.79
N ASP A 71 12.33 -15.05 3.77
CA ASP A 71 13.73 -15.12 4.22
C ASP A 71 14.73 -15.02 3.05
N ARG A 72 14.39 -14.21 2.03
CA ARG A 72 15.28 -13.91 0.90
C ARG A 72 16.18 -12.74 1.26
N GLU A 73 17.48 -12.91 1.07
CA GLU A 73 18.43 -11.81 1.21
C GLU A 73 18.15 -10.73 0.16
N ILE A 74 17.96 -9.49 0.63
CA ILE A 74 17.82 -8.33 -0.24
C ILE A 74 19.10 -7.51 -0.09
N PRO A 75 19.88 -7.29 -1.17
CA PRO A 75 21.10 -6.51 -1.11
C PRO A 75 20.76 -5.02 -1.03
N LEU A 76 20.28 -4.58 0.13
CA LEU A 76 19.99 -3.18 0.42
C LEU A 76 20.98 -2.64 1.46
N PRO A 77 21.49 -1.40 1.27
CA PRO A 77 22.37 -0.75 2.24
C PRO A 77 21.64 -0.32 3.53
N ILE A 78 20.30 -0.40 3.54
CA ILE A 78 19.40 0.01 4.62
C ILE A 78 18.54 -1.19 4.98
N PRO A 79 18.12 -1.37 6.26
CA PRO A 79 17.20 -2.42 6.66
C PRO A 79 15.98 -2.51 5.72
N PRO A 80 15.63 -3.70 5.22
CA PRO A 80 14.51 -3.89 4.30
C PRO A 80 13.19 -3.31 4.83
N PHE A 81 12.91 -3.46 6.13
CA PHE A 81 11.69 -2.96 6.75
C PHE A 81 11.61 -1.43 6.78
N ALA A 82 12.73 -0.76 7.09
CA ALA A 82 12.81 0.69 7.06
C ALA A 82 12.61 1.22 5.64
N THR A 83 13.17 0.53 4.64
CA THR A 83 13.00 0.87 3.22
C THR A 83 11.54 0.69 2.78
N ALA A 84 10.90 -0.44 3.11
CA ALA A 84 9.49 -0.67 2.79
C ALA A 84 8.57 0.35 3.46
N PHE A 85 8.82 0.68 4.73
CA PHE A 85 8.08 1.71 5.46
C PHE A 85 8.21 3.09 4.81
N TYR A 86 9.43 3.49 4.44
CA TYR A 86 9.65 4.75 3.76
C TYR A 86 8.90 4.82 2.43
N LEU A 87 8.99 3.77 1.63
CA LEU A 87 8.34 3.70 0.31
C LEU A 87 6.80 3.74 0.41
N ILE A 88 6.19 3.17 1.44
CA ILE A 88 4.72 3.23 1.63
C ILE A 88 4.24 4.52 2.31
N SER A 89 5.11 5.21 3.07
CA SER A 89 4.76 6.46 3.74
C SER A 89 4.44 7.59 2.77
N ILE A 90 5.16 7.69 1.65
CA ILE A 90 4.95 8.71 0.63
C ILE A 90 3.54 8.60 -0.02
N PRO A 91 3.11 7.44 -0.55
CA PRO A 91 1.76 7.27 -1.06
C PRO A 91 0.68 7.48 0.00
N PHE A 92 0.94 7.09 1.26
CA PHE A 92 0.01 7.34 2.37
C PHE A 92 -0.24 8.85 2.57
N PHE A 93 0.82 9.65 2.72
CA PHE A 93 0.68 11.10 2.93
C PHE A 93 0.02 11.81 1.76
N VAL A 94 0.31 11.40 0.53
CA VAL A 94 -0.35 11.98 -0.65
C VAL A 94 -1.82 11.60 -0.71
N THR A 95 -2.17 10.36 -0.36
CA THR A 95 -3.58 9.94 -0.29
C THR A 95 -4.35 10.74 0.77
N VAL A 96 -3.72 11.04 1.92
CA VAL A 96 -4.28 11.96 2.94
C VAL A 96 -4.47 13.36 2.36
N ALA A 97 -3.45 13.93 1.74
CA ALA A 97 -3.52 15.29 1.18
C ALA A 97 -4.64 15.42 0.14
N MET A 98 -4.81 14.42 -0.72
CA MET A 98 -5.89 14.37 -1.71
C MET A 98 -7.28 14.22 -1.10
N LEU A 99 -7.40 13.46 -0.02
CA LEU A 99 -8.66 13.36 0.70
C LEU A 99 -9.06 14.70 1.34
N LEU A 100 -8.07 15.44 1.87
CA LEU A 100 -8.27 16.75 2.49
C LEU A 100 -8.59 17.86 1.48
N ASP A 101 -8.04 17.79 0.27
CA ASP A 101 -8.31 18.74 -0.81
C ASP A 101 -9.77 18.69 -1.28
N GLY A 102 -10.45 17.55 -1.11
CA GLY A 102 -11.91 17.43 -1.19
C GLY A 102 -12.53 17.54 -2.60
N ASP A 103 -11.78 17.98 -3.60
CA ASP A 103 -12.23 18.32 -4.97
C ASP A 103 -12.36 17.10 -5.91
N TYR A 104 -12.70 15.93 -5.36
CA TYR A 104 -12.80 14.67 -6.10
C TYR A 104 -14.20 14.05 -5.97
N PRO A 105 -15.27 14.69 -6.50
CA PRO A 105 -16.62 14.13 -6.49
C PRO A 105 -16.64 12.83 -7.32
N GLY A 106 -17.08 11.73 -6.69
CA GLY A 106 -17.08 10.38 -7.26
C GLY A 106 -15.91 9.49 -6.84
N LYS A 107 -14.75 10.06 -6.50
CA LYS A 107 -13.50 9.30 -6.27
C LYS A 107 -13.18 9.01 -4.79
N LYS A 108 -14.07 9.40 -3.88
CA LYS A 108 -13.85 9.40 -2.41
C LYS A 108 -13.72 8.00 -1.79
N ILE A 109 -14.48 7.01 -2.28
CA ILE A 109 -14.48 5.65 -1.72
C ILE A 109 -13.14 4.95 -1.99
N GLY A 110 -12.63 5.02 -3.22
CA GLY A 110 -11.33 4.44 -3.57
C GLY A 110 -10.17 5.08 -2.80
N LEU A 111 -10.19 6.41 -2.64
CA LEU A 111 -9.21 7.13 -1.81
C LEU A 111 -9.28 6.72 -0.34
N PHE A 112 -10.48 6.51 0.22
CA PHE A 112 -10.65 6.08 1.60
C PHE A 112 -10.13 4.67 1.86
N ILE A 113 -10.40 3.73 0.95
CA ILE A 113 -9.89 2.36 1.03
C ILE A 113 -8.37 2.35 0.84
N GLY A 114 -7.85 3.15 -0.09
CA GLY A 114 -6.41 3.33 -0.29
C GLY A 114 -5.72 3.89 0.96
N LEU A 115 -6.36 4.83 1.66
CA LEU A 115 -5.83 5.38 2.91
C LEU A 115 -5.71 4.29 3.98
N ILE A 116 -6.75 3.47 4.17
CA ILE A 116 -6.74 2.38 5.15
C ILE A 116 -5.67 1.34 4.78
N ALA A 117 -5.58 0.97 3.50
CA ALA A 117 -4.64 -0.04 3.02
C ALA A 117 -3.18 0.42 3.16
N SER A 118 -2.86 1.64 2.72
CA SER A 118 -1.51 2.21 2.88
C SER A 118 -1.14 2.43 4.35
N GLY A 119 -2.11 2.84 5.19
CA GLY A 119 -1.91 2.96 6.63
C GLY A 119 -1.63 1.60 7.30
N ALA A 120 -2.40 0.55 6.97
CA ALA A 120 -2.17 -0.80 7.46
C ALA A 120 -0.80 -1.35 7.03
N ALA A 121 -0.41 -1.12 5.78
CA ALA A 121 0.92 -1.50 5.27
C ALA A 121 2.05 -0.80 6.04
N ALA A 122 1.91 0.50 6.31
CA ALA A 122 2.88 1.28 7.08
C ALA A 122 3.00 0.78 8.53
N VAL A 123 1.87 0.55 9.22
CA VAL A 123 1.84 0.04 10.60
C VAL A 123 2.48 -1.34 10.69
N LEU A 124 2.15 -2.24 9.77
CA LEU A 124 2.71 -3.59 9.76
C LEU A 124 4.21 -3.58 9.48
N ALA A 125 4.69 -2.73 8.57
CA ALA A 125 6.12 -2.54 8.33
C ALA A 125 6.85 -2.01 9.58
N MET A 126 6.27 -1.05 10.31
CA MET A 126 6.83 -0.56 11.58
C MET A 126 6.88 -1.63 12.67
N MET A 127 5.80 -2.41 12.84
CA MET A 127 5.75 -3.46 13.85
C MET A 127 6.84 -4.51 13.61
N VAL A 128 7.07 -4.87 12.35
CA VAL A 128 8.15 -5.78 11.97
C VAL A 128 9.52 -5.16 12.22
N GLY A 129 9.72 -3.89 11.87
CA GLY A 129 10.98 -3.18 12.15
C GLY A 129 11.33 -3.16 13.64
N ARG A 130 10.35 -2.93 14.51
CA ARG A 130 10.52 -2.94 15.97
C ARG A 130 10.87 -4.33 16.53
N GLU A 131 10.37 -5.38 15.91
CA GLU A 131 10.70 -6.76 16.29
C GLU A 131 12.09 -7.19 15.81
N ALA A 132 12.65 -6.53 14.80
CA ALA A 132 13.99 -6.80 14.31
C ALA A 132 15.09 -6.08 15.13
N GLU A 133 14.73 -5.06 15.91
CA GLU A 133 15.66 -4.24 16.71
C GLU A 133 15.71 -4.64 18.20
N GLY A 134 14.80 -5.50 18.68
CA GLY A 134 14.72 -5.97 20.07
C GLY A 134 15.18 -7.41 20.24
#